data_AF-A2DSQ4-F1
#
_entry.id   AF-A2DSQ4-F1
#
_cell.length_a   1.000
_cell.length_b   1.000
_cell.length_c   1.000
_cell.angle_alpha   90.00
_cell.angle_beta   90.00
_cell.angle_gamma   90.00
#
_symmetry.space_group_name_H-M   'P 1'
#
loop_
_entity.id
_entity.type
_entity.pdbx_description
1 polymer ?
#
loop_
_entity_poly.entity_id
_entity_poly.type
_entity_poly.pdbx_seq_one_letter_code
_entity_poly.pdbx_strand_id
1 'polypeptide(L)'
;MCKVWDTQFNSPVFGVSVLSMSKRIMNEVMTTAEDLGINIYYQDTDSMHIEDEKISMLADEFKKRYGRELIGSDMGQFHNDFDELENAYCVLHISAGKKIYYDLLRNDKGQTAEHLRLKGIPSETIINHANKYFKGRVKNYIKHYTGVKK
;
A
#
# COMPACT_ATOMS: atom_id res chain seq x y z
N MET A 1 -23.53 18.93 37.66
CA MET A 1 -22.37 19.77 37.29
C MET A 1 -21.25 18.80 36.90
N CYS A 2 -20.96 18.68 35.60
CA CYS A 2 -19.99 17.71 35.08
C CYS A 2 -18.58 18.18 35.48
N LYS A 3 -17.79 17.32 36.14
CA LYS A 3 -16.39 17.61 36.48
C LYS A 3 -15.62 17.86 35.17
N VAL A 4 -15.00 19.04 35.06
CA VAL A 4 -14.16 19.41 33.93
C VAL A 4 -12.81 18.69 34.09
N TRP A 5 -12.39 18.02 33.03
CA TRP A 5 -11.20 17.19 32.94
C TRP A 5 -9.93 18.05 32.78
N ASP A 6 -9.45 18.66 33.86
CA ASP A 6 -8.24 19.52 33.87
C ASP A 6 -6.91 18.75 33.75
N THR A 7 -6.96 17.44 33.45
CA THR A 7 -5.78 16.56 33.30
C THR A 7 -5.62 16.00 31.89
N GLN A 8 -6.42 16.46 30.92
CA GLN A 8 -6.35 16.00 29.53
C GLN A 8 -5.41 16.90 28.71
N PHE A 9 -4.19 16.42 28.45
CA PHE A 9 -3.20 17.07 27.57
C PHE A 9 -3.45 16.78 26.07
N ASN A 10 -4.63 16.26 25.70
CA ASN A 10 -4.92 15.98 24.30
C ASN A 10 -5.25 17.28 23.56
N SER A 11 -4.62 17.49 22.40
CA SER A 11 -5.01 18.55 21.46
C SER A 11 -5.59 17.91 20.20
N PRO A 12 -6.92 17.63 20.17
CA PRO A 12 -7.56 17.05 19.00
C PRO A 12 -7.36 17.89 17.74
N VAL A 13 -7.31 19.22 17.89
CA VAL A 13 -7.09 20.16 16.77
C VAL A 13 -5.73 19.91 16.12
N PHE A 14 -4.68 19.68 16.90
CA PHE A 14 -3.37 19.31 16.36
C PHE A 14 -3.44 18.00 15.57
N GLY A 15 -4.10 16.97 16.13
CA GLY A 15 -4.28 15.69 15.45
C GLY A 15 -5.05 15.81 14.13
N VAL A 16 -6.08 16.64 14.08
CA VAL A 16 -6.82 16.94 12.84
C VAL A 16 -5.93 17.61 11.80
N SER A 17 -5.10 18.57 12.20
CA SER A 17 -4.16 19.25 11.30
C SER A 17 -3.13 18.29 10.72
N VAL A 18 -2.57 17.39 11.54
CA VAL A 18 -1.64 16.35 11.08
C VAL A 18 -2.32 15.42 10.07
N LEU A 19 -3.49 14.87 10.42
CA LEU A 19 -4.25 13.98 9.52
C LEU A 19 -4.64 14.67 8.21
N SER A 20 -5.04 15.93 8.27
CA SER A 20 -5.39 16.73 7.09
C SER A 20 -4.19 16.88 6.15
N MET A 21 -3.00 17.18 6.70
CA MET A 21 -1.77 17.26 5.90
C MET A 21 -1.35 15.92 5.31
N SER A 22 -1.45 14.82 6.07
CA SER A 22 -1.15 13.48 5.54
C SER A 22 -2.07 13.11 4.38
N LYS A 23 -3.38 13.38 4.50
CA LYS A 23 -4.33 13.15 3.41
C LYS A 23 -4.05 14.02 2.18
N ARG A 24 -3.64 15.28 2.39
CA ARG A 24 -3.27 16.18 1.30
C ARG A 24 -2.09 15.62 0.50
N ILE A 25 -1.03 15.20 1.17
CA ILE A 25 0.16 14.62 0.52
C ILE A 25 -0.22 13.43 -0.36
N MET A 26 -1.03 12.51 0.17
CA MET A 26 -1.49 11.35 -0.59
C MET A 26 -2.40 11.70 -1.75
N ASN A 27 -3.35 12.61 -1.52
CA ASN A 27 -4.31 13.00 -2.55
C ASN A 27 -3.63 13.74 -3.70
N GLU A 28 -2.60 14.56 -3.46
CA GLU A 28 -1.87 15.23 -4.55
C GLU A 28 -1.28 14.23 -5.55
N VAL A 29 -0.78 13.09 -5.07
CA VAL A 29 -0.29 11.99 -5.93
C VAL A 29 -1.45 11.29 -6.64
N MET A 30 -2.50 10.93 -5.89
CA MET A 30 -3.65 10.19 -6.43
C MET A 30 -4.40 10.99 -7.50
N THR A 31 -4.65 12.28 -7.28
CA THR A 31 -5.34 13.13 -8.27
C THR A 31 -4.46 13.37 -9.48
N THR A 32 -3.13 13.47 -9.32
CA THR A 32 -2.22 13.57 -10.46
C THR A 32 -2.23 12.29 -11.28
N ALA A 33 -2.25 11.12 -10.65
CA ALA A 33 -2.38 9.84 -11.34
C ALA A 33 -3.73 9.71 -12.06
N GLU A 34 -4.83 10.09 -11.42
CA GLU A 34 -6.18 10.10 -12.02
C GLU A 34 -6.26 11.02 -13.24
N ASP A 35 -5.74 12.26 -13.15
CA ASP A 35 -5.72 13.21 -14.26
C ASP A 35 -4.89 12.71 -15.46
N LEU A 36 -3.85 11.92 -15.21
CA LEU A 36 -3.02 11.29 -16.24
C LEU A 36 -3.64 9.98 -16.78
N GLY A 37 -4.77 9.54 -16.25
CA GLY A 37 -5.41 8.27 -16.60
C GLY A 37 -4.60 7.05 -16.15
N ILE A 38 -3.79 7.18 -15.10
CA ILE A 38 -3.01 6.08 -14.53
C ILE A 38 -3.88 5.33 -13.51
N ASN A 39 -4.01 4.02 -13.69
CA ASN A 39 -4.77 3.19 -12.78
C ASN A 39 -4.05 3.01 -11.44
N ILE A 40 -4.78 3.24 -10.36
CA ILE A 40 -4.36 2.88 -9.00
C ILE A 40 -5.15 1.64 -8.57
N TYR A 41 -4.46 0.51 -8.42
CA TYR A 41 -5.10 -0.79 -8.16
C TYR A 41 -5.45 -0.99 -6.69
N TYR A 42 -4.68 -0.37 -5.78
CA TYR A 42 -4.87 -0.51 -4.34
C TYR A 42 -4.33 0.72 -3.62
N GLN A 43 -4.92 1.06 -2.46
CA GLN A 43 -4.52 2.20 -1.63
C GLN A 43 -4.66 1.83 -0.14
N ASP A 44 -3.64 2.08 0.66
CA ASP A 44 -3.68 1.97 2.13
C ASP A 44 -2.89 3.11 2.77
N THR A 45 -3.60 4.11 3.31
CA THR A 45 -3.11 5.26 4.07
C THR A 45 -1.99 6.06 3.41
N ASP A 46 -0.78 5.51 3.37
CA ASP A 46 0.49 6.08 2.88
C ASP A 46 1.10 5.30 1.70
N SER A 47 0.41 4.28 1.19
CA SER A 47 0.88 3.40 0.10
C SER A 47 -0.17 3.22 -1.00
N MET A 48 0.30 2.89 -2.22
CA MET A 48 -0.56 2.56 -3.35
C MET A 48 0.13 1.58 -4.31
N HIS A 49 -0.67 0.76 -5.00
CA HIS A 49 -0.20 -0.11 -6.09
C HIS A 49 -0.53 0.56 -7.43
N ILE A 50 0.52 0.82 -8.21
CA ILE A 50 0.47 1.50 -9.51
C ILE A 50 1.39 0.75 -10.50
N GLU A 51 1.17 0.97 -11.80
CA GLU A 51 2.02 0.41 -12.85
C GLU A 51 3.41 1.05 -12.82
N ASP A 52 4.45 0.23 -12.73
CA ASP A 52 5.85 0.67 -12.65
C ASP A 52 6.24 1.58 -13.83
N GLU A 53 5.81 1.21 -15.04
CA GLU A 53 6.05 1.95 -16.28
C GLU A 53 5.47 3.39 -16.26
N LYS A 54 4.51 3.67 -15.38
CA LYS A 54 3.83 4.97 -15.28
C LYS A 54 4.42 5.86 -14.18
N ILE A 55 5.30 5.33 -13.33
CA ILE A 55 5.86 6.07 -12.19
C ILE A 55 6.66 7.29 -12.64
N SER A 56 7.45 7.16 -13.70
CA SER A 56 8.26 8.28 -14.24
C SER A 56 7.38 9.44 -14.71
N MET A 57 6.34 9.13 -15.50
CA MET A 57 5.36 10.11 -15.97
C MET A 57 4.63 10.81 -14.81
N LEU A 58 4.24 10.05 -13.80
CA LEU A 58 3.60 10.58 -12.59
C LEU A 58 4.55 11.52 -11.83
N ALA A 59 5.82 11.13 -11.65
CA ALA A 59 6.82 11.92 -10.96
C ALA A 59 7.12 13.24 -11.67
N ASP A 60 7.23 13.21 -13.01
CA ASP A 60 7.49 14.40 -13.83
C ASP A 60 6.34 15.41 -13.73
N GLU A 61 5.09 14.95 -13.86
CA GLU A 61 3.92 15.82 -13.76
C GLU A 61 3.72 16.32 -12.32
N PHE A 62 3.95 15.47 -11.31
CA PHE A 62 3.90 15.89 -9.91
C PHE A 62 4.91 17.00 -9.62
N LYS A 63 6.15 16.85 -10.10
CA LYS A 63 7.20 17.87 -9.97
C LYS A 63 6.82 19.17 -10.67
N LYS A 64 6.21 19.10 -11.85
CA LYS A 64 5.72 20.27 -12.58
C LYS A 64 4.59 21.00 -11.84
N ARG A 65 3.65 20.26 -11.23
CA ARG A 65 2.50 20.83 -10.51
C ARG A 65 2.87 21.44 -9.17
N TYR A 66 3.74 20.77 -8.41
CA TYR A 66 3.99 21.09 -7.00
C TYR A 66 5.42 21.53 -6.68
N GLY A 67 6.34 21.49 -7.65
CA GLY A 67 7.74 21.89 -7.46
C GLY A 67 8.52 21.02 -6.46
N ARG A 68 8.06 19.79 -6.21
CA ARG A 68 8.65 18.84 -5.26
C ARG A 68 8.94 17.51 -5.95
N GLU A 69 9.98 16.83 -5.52
CA GLU A 69 10.26 15.46 -5.98
C GLU A 69 9.21 14.49 -5.41
N LEU A 70 8.70 13.60 -6.26
CA LEU A 70 7.77 12.55 -5.83
C LEU A 70 8.50 11.35 -5.25
N ILE A 71 9.58 10.92 -5.90
CA ILE A 71 10.30 9.68 -5.57
C ILE A 71 11.58 9.98 -4.81
N GLY A 72 11.79 9.26 -3.71
CA GLY A 72 12.97 9.37 -2.86
C GLY A 72 12.69 9.01 -1.41
N SER A 73 13.63 9.34 -0.53
CA SER A 73 13.61 8.97 0.89
C SER A 73 13.31 10.13 1.85
N ASP A 74 13.16 11.35 1.35
CA ASP A 74 12.88 12.52 2.17
C ASP A 74 11.40 12.58 2.59
N MET A 75 11.10 13.41 3.58
CA MET A 75 9.74 13.58 4.09
C MET A 75 8.78 14.03 2.98
N GLY A 76 7.74 13.23 2.75
CA GLY A 76 6.72 13.48 1.73
C GLY A 76 7.06 12.95 0.34
N GLN A 77 8.22 12.29 0.18
CA GLN A 77 8.55 11.47 -0.99
C GLN A 77 8.07 10.02 -0.78
N PHE A 78 7.96 9.31 -1.90
CA PHE A 78 7.55 7.92 -1.98
C PHE A 78 8.70 7.06 -2.49
N HIS A 79 8.75 5.82 -2.03
CA HIS A 79 9.68 4.81 -2.51
C HIS A 79 8.97 3.46 -2.57
N ASN A 80 9.61 2.52 -3.24
CA ASN A 80 9.14 1.15 -3.29
C ASN A 80 9.37 0.49 -1.92
N ASP A 81 8.32 -0.07 -1.32
CA ASP A 81 8.29 -0.63 0.05
C ASP A 81 8.40 -2.18 0.04
N PHE A 82 8.84 -2.78 -1.07
CA PHE A 82 9.04 -4.23 -1.18
C PHE A 82 10.44 -4.63 -0.70
N ASP A 83 10.56 -4.86 0.61
CA ASP A 83 11.82 -5.24 1.27
C ASP A 83 12.24 -6.71 1.06
N GLU A 84 11.37 -7.56 0.52
CA GLU A 84 11.65 -9.00 0.36
C GLU A 84 12.77 -9.29 -0.66
N LEU A 85 12.95 -8.40 -1.64
CA LEU A 85 13.97 -8.51 -2.68
C LEU A 85 14.55 -7.14 -3.00
N GLU A 86 15.85 -7.10 -3.31
CA GLU A 86 16.48 -5.90 -3.87
C GLU A 86 15.87 -5.58 -5.25
N ASN A 87 15.46 -4.32 -5.46
CA ASN A 87 14.79 -3.84 -6.68
C ASN A 87 13.57 -4.69 -7.07
N ALA A 88 12.73 -5.04 -6.09
CA ALA A 88 11.54 -5.82 -6.35
C ALA A 88 10.46 -4.99 -7.04
N TYR A 89 9.74 -5.61 -7.96
CA TYR A 89 8.49 -5.11 -8.51
C TYR A 89 7.42 -6.20 -8.43
N CYS A 90 6.15 -5.79 -8.33
CA CYS A 90 5.03 -6.71 -8.25
C CYS A 90 4.63 -7.19 -9.66
N VAL A 91 4.58 -8.50 -9.86
CA VAL A 91 4.12 -9.12 -11.12
C VAL A 91 2.68 -9.62 -11.05
N LEU A 92 2.13 -9.75 -9.84
CA LEU A 92 0.74 -10.14 -9.61
C LEU A 92 0.28 -9.62 -8.25
N HIS A 93 -0.69 -8.71 -8.29
CA HIS A 93 -1.40 -8.23 -7.11
C HIS A 93 -2.80 -8.86 -7.07
N ILE A 94 -3.21 -9.35 -5.90
CA ILE A 94 -4.57 -9.83 -5.64
C ILE A 94 -5.05 -9.24 -4.32
N SER A 95 -5.94 -8.26 -4.40
CA SER A 95 -6.60 -7.67 -3.24
C SER A 95 -7.98 -8.30 -3.03
N ALA A 96 -8.22 -8.81 -1.82
CA ALA A 96 -9.52 -9.33 -1.42
C ALA A 96 -10.35 -8.30 -0.64
N GLY A 97 -9.69 -7.29 -0.09
CA GLY A 97 -10.33 -6.20 0.65
C GLY A 97 -9.29 -5.24 1.24
N LYS A 98 -9.76 -4.27 2.03
CA LYS A 98 -8.86 -3.34 2.73
C LYS A 98 -7.94 -4.11 3.68
N LYS A 99 -6.63 -3.88 3.53
CA LYS A 99 -5.54 -4.49 4.32
C LYS A 99 -5.43 -6.02 4.19
N ILE A 100 -5.98 -6.56 3.11
CA ILE A 100 -6.07 -7.99 2.80
C ILE A 100 -5.68 -8.18 1.34
N TYR A 101 -4.41 -8.48 1.09
CA TYR A 101 -3.87 -8.67 -0.26
C TYR A 101 -2.68 -9.62 -0.30
N TYR A 102 -2.41 -10.13 -1.50
CA TYR A 102 -1.25 -10.96 -1.82
C TYR A 102 -0.54 -10.38 -3.05
N ASP A 103 0.77 -10.29 -2.95
CA ASP A 103 1.68 -9.83 -3.99
C ASP A 103 2.68 -10.95 -4.33
N LEU A 104 2.87 -11.20 -5.62
CA LEU A 104 4.02 -11.95 -6.11
C LEU A 104 5.04 -10.96 -6.64
N LEU A 105 6.22 -10.96 -6.03
CA LEU A 105 7.31 -10.06 -6.35
C LEU A 105 8.35 -10.75 -7.22
N ARG A 106 9.01 -9.97 -8.06
CA ARG A 106 10.15 -10.38 -8.86
C ARG A 106 11.21 -9.29 -8.86
N ASN A 107 12.47 -9.67 -9.05
CA ASN A 107 13.55 -8.73 -9.31
C ASN A 107 14.26 -8.99 -10.64
N ASP A 108 15.19 -8.11 -10.99
CA ASP A 108 15.97 -8.19 -12.23
C ASP A 108 16.85 -9.45 -12.32
N LYS A 109 17.23 -10.00 -11.16
CA LYS A 109 17.99 -11.27 -11.05
C LYS A 109 17.11 -12.51 -11.29
N GLY A 110 15.81 -12.32 -11.53
CA GLY A 110 14.86 -13.41 -11.75
C GLY A 110 14.42 -14.15 -10.48
N GLN A 111 14.76 -13.62 -9.30
CA GLN A 111 14.31 -14.16 -8.01
C GLN A 111 12.86 -13.75 -7.78
N THR A 112 12.13 -14.57 -7.02
CA THR A 112 10.72 -14.35 -6.69
C THR A 112 10.49 -14.42 -5.19
N ALA A 113 9.63 -13.55 -4.68
CA ALA A 113 9.20 -13.56 -3.29
C ALA A 113 7.68 -13.39 -3.21
N GLU A 114 7.07 -13.88 -2.13
CA GLU A 114 5.65 -13.67 -1.84
C GLU A 114 5.52 -12.64 -0.73
N HIS A 115 4.75 -11.58 -0.96
CA HIS A 115 4.39 -10.60 0.05
C HIS A 115 2.91 -10.73 0.39
N LEU A 116 2.59 -10.96 1.66
CA LEU A 116 1.22 -11.21 2.12
C LEU A 116 0.84 -10.24 3.23
N ARG A 117 -0.28 -9.55 3.04
CA ARG A 117 -0.87 -8.68 4.06
C ARG A 117 -2.26 -9.19 4.42
N LEU A 118 -2.45 -9.61 5.67
CA LEU A 118 -3.73 -10.05 6.23
C LEU A 118 -3.92 -9.44 7.62
N LYS A 119 -4.16 -8.12 7.66
CA LYS A 119 -4.18 -7.39 8.94
C LYS A 119 -5.30 -7.92 9.85
N GLY A 120 -4.92 -8.26 11.08
CA GLY A 120 -5.84 -8.78 12.09
C GLY A 120 -5.91 -10.32 12.16
N ILE A 121 -5.22 -11.03 11.27
CA ILE A 121 -5.14 -12.49 11.28
C ILE A 121 -3.70 -12.91 11.67
N PRO A 122 -3.50 -13.75 12.70
CA PRO A 122 -2.18 -14.26 13.05
C PRO A 122 -1.56 -15.09 11.92
N SER A 123 -0.27 -14.90 11.66
CA SER A 123 0.47 -15.60 10.59
C SER A 123 0.37 -17.12 10.69
N GLU A 124 0.45 -17.68 11.90
CA GLU A 124 0.31 -19.13 12.13
C GLU A 124 -1.07 -19.67 11.72
N THR A 125 -2.13 -18.88 11.92
CA THR A 125 -3.49 -19.29 11.51
C THR A 125 -3.58 -19.37 10.00
N ILE A 126 -2.95 -18.42 9.30
CA ILE A 126 -2.90 -18.37 7.84
C ILE A 126 -2.15 -19.59 7.29
N ILE A 127 -0.97 -19.86 7.84
CA ILE A 127 -0.12 -21.00 7.43
C ILE A 127 -0.84 -22.32 7.68
N ASN A 128 -1.42 -22.51 8.86
CA ASN A 128 -2.14 -23.75 9.18
C ASN A 128 -3.35 -23.96 8.25
N HIS A 129 -4.14 -22.92 8.00
CA HIS A 129 -5.27 -22.99 7.07
C HIS A 129 -4.81 -23.30 5.63
N ALA A 130 -3.73 -22.65 5.17
CA ALA A 130 -3.14 -22.91 3.86
C ALA A 130 -2.62 -24.35 3.74
N ASN A 131 -1.99 -24.89 4.78
CA ASN A 131 -1.52 -26.28 4.82
C ASN A 131 -2.69 -27.27 4.74
N LYS A 132 -3.74 -27.02 5.53
CA LYS A 132 -4.90 -27.93 5.62
C LYS A 132 -5.72 -28.01 4.33
N TYR A 133 -5.94 -26.88 3.65
CA TYR A 133 -6.89 -26.82 2.53
C TYR A 133 -6.26 -26.46 1.18
N PHE A 134 -5.05 -25.92 1.16
CA PHE A 134 -4.44 -25.34 -0.05
C PHE A 134 -3.02 -25.85 -0.33
N LYS A 135 -2.63 -27.00 0.25
CA LYS A 135 -1.30 -27.63 0.09
C LYS A 135 -0.14 -26.68 0.43
N GLY A 136 -0.35 -25.83 1.44
CA GLY A 136 0.60 -24.82 1.90
C GLY A 136 0.73 -23.59 0.99
N ARG A 137 -0.06 -23.49 -0.08
CA ARG A 137 0.02 -22.39 -1.05
C ARG A 137 -0.94 -21.26 -0.66
N VAL A 138 -0.41 -20.24 0.01
CA VAL A 138 -1.18 -19.07 0.46
C VAL A 138 -1.83 -18.32 -0.72
N LYS A 139 -1.17 -18.27 -1.88
CA LYS A 139 -1.75 -17.73 -3.12
C LYS A 139 -3.12 -18.34 -3.47
N ASN A 140 -3.25 -19.66 -3.31
CA ASN A 140 -4.49 -20.37 -3.64
C ASN A 140 -5.59 -20.08 -2.62
N TYR A 141 -5.21 -19.86 -1.36
CA TYR A 141 -6.11 -19.42 -0.31
C TYR A 141 -6.77 -18.08 -0.69
N ILE A 142 -5.99 -17.03 -1.00
CA ILE A 142 -6.55 -15.71 -1.38
C ILE A 142 -7.37 -15.78 -2.68
N LYS A 143 -6.90 -16.51 -3.69
CA LYS A 143 -7.63 -16.71 -4.95
C LYS A 143 -8.99 -17.35 -4.76
N HIS A 144 -9.10 -18.30 -3.84
CA HIS A 144 -10.36 -18.98 -3.55
C HIS A 144 -11.44 -18.00 -3.07
N TYR A 145 -11.09 -17.07 -2.18
CA TYR A 145 -12.04 -16.11 -1.61
C TYR A 145 -12.33 -14.91 -2.51
N THR A 146 -11.43 -14.59 -3.45
CA THR A 146 -11.63 -13.49 -4.42
C THR A 146 -12.39 -13.91 -5.68
N GLY A 147 -12.61 -15.22 -5.89
CA GLY A 147 -13.32 -15.74 -7.05
C GLY A 147 -12.56 -15.59 -8.37
N VAL A 148 -11.29 -15.15 -8.35
CA VAL A 148 -10.43 -14.98 -9.53
C VAL A 148 -10.09 -16.37 -10.09
N LYS A 149 -10.81 -16.78 -11.14
CA LYS A 149 -10.52 -18.00 -11.92
C LYS A 149 -9.40 -17.70 -12.94
N LYS A 150 -8.62 -18.74 -13.25
CA LYS A 150 -7.50 -18.71 -14.20
C LYS A 150 -7.90 -18.18 -15.56
#